data_AF-A0AAP7QPM2-F1
#
_entry.id   AF-A0AAP7QPM2-F1
#
_cell.length_a   1.000
_cell.length_b   1.000
_cell.length_c   1.000
_cell.angle_alpha   90.00
_cell.angle_beta   90.00
_cell.angle_gamma   90.00
#
_symmetry.space_group_name_H-M   'P 1'
#
loop_
_entity.id
_entity.type
_entity.pdbx_description
1 polymer ?
#
loop_
_entity_poly.entity_id
_entity_poly.type
_entity_poly.pdbx_seq_one_letter_code
_entity_poly.pdbx_strand_id
1 'polypeptide(L)'
;MTGKTHIMGGVAASTAVAYYYGFDPVTMAAAGSVGALIPDLCHTKSKIGRKFPLLSALISSVFGHRTFTHSLLFLLIIYFLATTYIPNDSLSIGLLVGMASHLILDAGTVNGIKFLFPASIKVRLPFYVKTGSTGEQVVLAALTVVTCYYIAVICGISIPF
;
A
#
# COMPACT_ATOMS: atom_id res chain seq x y z
N MET A 1 -2.98 8.56 -3.26
CA MET A 1 -3.93 8.34 -4.37
C MET A 1 -5.29 8.07 -3.75
N THR A 2 -6.30 7.66 -4.51
CA THR A 2 -7.56 7.18 -3.92
C THR A 2 -7.39 5.78 -3.34
N GLY A 3 -8.23 5.41 -2.37
CA GLY A 3 -8.18 4.09 -1.74
C GLY A 3 -8.42 2.92 -2.72
N LYS A 4 -9.05 3.14 -3.88
CA LYS A 4 -9.19 2.10 -4.92
C LYS A 4 -7.84 1.77 -5.53
N THR A 5 -7.05 2.80 -5.85
CA THR A 5 -5.70 2.65 -6.41
C THR A 5 -4.74 2.05 -5.40
N HIS A 6 -4.88 2.38 -4.11
CA HIS A 6 -4.10 1.73 -3.06
C HIS A 6 -4.44 0.24 -2.92
N ILE A 7 -5.71 -0.14 -2.89
CA ILE A 7 -6.11 -1.57 -2.89
C ILE A 7 -5.52 -2.30 -4.09
N MET A 8 -5.68 -1.76 -5.31
CA MET A 8 -5.14 -2.40 -6.51
C MET A 8 -3.61 -2.45 -6.51
N GLY A 9 -2.93 -1.45 -5.95
CA GLY A 9 -1.49 -1.48 -5.73
C GLY A 9 -1.07 -2.62 -4.80
N GLY A 10 -1.80 -2.80 -3.69
CA GLY A 10 -1.59 -3.90 -2.76
C GLY A 10 -1.80 -5.26 -3.43
N VAL A 11 -2.90 -5.45 -4.15
CA VAL A 11 -3.16 -6.71 -4.88
C VAL A 11 -2.07 -6.99 -5.92
N ALA A 12 -1.73 -6.00 -6.75
CA ALA A 12 -0.72 -6.16 -7.80
C ALA A 12 0.66 -6.52 -7.22
N ALA A 13 1.10 -5.81 -6.18
CA ALA A 13 2.38 -6.08 -5.53
C ALA A 13 2.39 -7.43 -4.82
N SER A 14 1.32 -7.77 -4.09
CA SER A 14 1.23 -9.03 -3.35
C SER A 14 1.11 -10.24 -4.26
N THR A 15 0.40 -10.16 -5.39
CA THR A 15 0.34 -11.26 -6.37
C THR A 15 1.68 -11.47 -7.08
N ALA A 16 2.41 -10.39 -7.37
CA ALA A 16 3.78 -10.48 -7.88
C ALA A 16 4.72 -11.18 -6.88
N VAL A 17 4.70 -10.76 -5.63
CA VAL A 17 5.52 -11.35 -4.56
C VAL A 17 5.13 -12.81 -4.32
N ALA A 18 3.84 -13.14 -4.32
CA ALA A 18 3.38 -14.52 -4.19
C ALA A 18 3.95 -15.42 -5.29
N TYR A 19 3.94 -14.95 -6.54
CA TYR A 19 4.51 -15.69 -7.67
C TYR A 19 6.02 -15.95 -7.52
N TYR A 20 6.82 -14.93 -7.20
CA TYR A 20 8.29 -15.08 -7.14
C TYR A 20 8.79 -15.83 -5.90
N TYR A 21 8.07 -15.75 -4.78
CA TYR A 21 8.53 -16.29 -3.50
C TYR A 21 7.71 -17.49 -3.00
N GLY A 22 6.70 -17.93 -3.76
CA GLY A 22 5.93 -19.14 -3.45
C GLY A 22 4.97 -18.99 -2.26
N PHE A 23 4.51 -17.77 -1.95
CA PHE A 23 3.50 -17.55 -0.92
C PHE A 23 2.09 -17.89 -1.42
N ASP A 24 1.15 -18.12 -0.49
CA ASP A 24 -0.25 -18.33 -0.86
C ASP A 24 -0.83 -17.06 -1.49
N PRO A 25 -1.19 -17.08 -2.79
CA PRO A 25 -1.53 -15.88 -3.53
C PRO A 25 -2.85 -15.24 -3.06
N VAL A 26 -3.79 -16.05 -2.56
CA VAL A 26 -5.08 -15.57 -2.06
C VAL A 26 -4.88 -14.81 -0.75
N THR A 27 -4.17 -15.40 0.21
CA THR A 27 -3.85 -14.74 1.48
C THR A 27 -3.00 -13.50 1.23
N MET A 28 -2.01 -13.58 0.35
CA MET A 28 -1.19 -12.43 -0.05
C MET A 28 -2.03 -11.29 -0.61
N ALA A 29 -2.92 -11.54 -1.57
CA ALA A 29 -3.76 -10.52 -2.17
C ALA A 29 -4.76 -9.90 -1.18
N ALA A 30 -5.37 -10.71 -0.31
CA ALA A 30 -6.28 -10.25 0.72
C ALA A 30 -5.55 -9.38 1.77
N ALA A 31 -4.42 -9.87 2.28
CA ALA A 31 -3.58 -9.17 3.23
C ALA A 31 -3.00 -7.88 2.63
N GLY A 32 -2.53 -7.91 1.38
CA GLY A 32 -2.04 -6.74 0.64
C GLY A 32 -3.10 -5.67 0.45
N SER A 33 -4.34 -6.08 0.14
CA SER A 33 -5.49 -5.16 0.03
C SER A 33 -5.77 -4.43 1.34
N VAL A 34 -5.70 -5.14 2.46
CA VAL A 34 -5.88 -4.58 3.80
C VAL A 34 -4.69 -3.69 4.17
N GLY A 35 -3.47 -4.19 4.01
CA GLY A 35 -2.23 -3.51 4.30
C GLY A 35 -2.10 -2.18 3.56
N ALA A 36 -2.49 -2.14 2.28
CA ALA A 36 -2.47 -0.92 1.49
C ALA A 36 -3.42 0.18 1.98
N LEU A 37 -4.34 -0.11 2.91
CA LEU A 37 -5.21 0.89 3.50
C LEU A 37 -4.79 1.32 4.91
N ILE A 38 -3.92 0.56 5.57
CA ILE A 38 -3.45 0.86 6.95
C ILE A 38 -2.82 2.25 7.05
N PRO A 39 -1.91 2.69 6.15
CA PRO A 39 -1.32 4.03 6.24
C PRO A 39 -2.36 5.17 6.22
N ASP A 40 -3.47 4.96 5.52
CA ASP A 40 -4.58 5.89 5.36
C ASP A 40 -5.48 6.02 6.61
N LEU A 41 -5.20 5.27 7.68
CA LEU A 41 -5.83 5.42 8.99
C LEU A 41 -5.79 6.88 9.50
N CYS A 42 -4.74 7.63 9.15
CA CYS A 42 -4.55 9.03 9.54
C CYS A 42 -5.50 10.03 8.85
N HIS A 43 -6.31 9.60 7.88
CA HIS A 43 -7.20 10.49 7.14
C HIS A 43 -8.67 10.23 7.50
N THR A 44 -9.28 11.15 8.24
CA THR A 44 -10.68 11.06 8.69
C THR A 44 -11.71 10.87 7.57
N LYS A 45 -11.37 11.21 6.32
CA LYS A 45 -12.23 11.01 5.14
C LYS A 45 -11.90 9.73 4.35
N SER A 46 -10.83 9.00 4.67
CA SER A 46 -10.51 7.72 4.03
C SER A 46 -11.49 6.63 4.46
N LYS A 47 -11.51 5.51 3.72
CA LYS A 47 -12.37 4.36 4.06
C LYS A 47 -12.13 3.86 5.49
N ILE A 48 -10.88 3.85 5.96
CA ILE A 48 -10.55 3.37 7.31
C ILE A 48 -10.65 4.49 8.36
N GLY A 49 -10.24 5.72 8.05
CA GLY A 49 -10.36 6.83 9.02
C GLY A 49 -11.82 7.15 9.37
N ARG A 50 -12.78 6.89 8.47
CA ARG A 50 -14.22 6.96 8.80
C ARG A 50 -14.70 5.86 9.75
N LYS A 51 -14.05 4.69 9.75
CA LYS A 51 -14.34 3.62 10.72
C LYS A 51 -13.76 3.90 12.10
N PHE A 52 -12.66 4.65 12.19
CA PHE A 52 -11.99 4.99 13.45
C PHE A 52 -11.75 6.51 13.58
N PRO A 53 -12.81 7.33 13.70
CA PRO A 53 -12.71 8.79 13.63
C PRO A 53 -11.88 9.39 14.77
N LEU A 54 -11.97 8.84 15.98
CA LEU A 54 -11.21 9.32 17.14
C LEU A 54 -9.71 9.09 16.99
N LEU A 55 -9.32 7.88 16.59
CA LEU A 55 -7.91 7.52 16.37
C LEU A 55 -7.31 8.32 15.20
N SER A 56 -8.09 8.48 14.12
CA SER A 56 -7.69 9.28 12.96
C SER A 56 -7.49 10.76 13.31
N ALA A 57 -8.40 11.34 14.10
CA ALA A 57 -8.29 12.72 14.56
C ALA A 57 -7.09 12.93 15.50
N LEU A 58 -6.83 12.01 16.42
CA LEU A 58 -5.69 12.08 17.33
C LEU A 58 -4.37 12.04 16.55
N ILE A 59 -4.19 11.04 15.68
CA ILE A 59 -2.96 10.89 14.88
C ILE A 59 -2.75 12.11 13.99
N SER A 60 -3.81 12.60 13.32
CA SER A 60 -3.71 13.77 12.46
C SER A 60 -3.43 15.06 13.23
N SER A 61 -3.90 15.18 14.47
CA SER A 61 -3.65 16.35 15.32
C SER A 61 -2.22 16.37 15.86
N VAL A 62 -1.69 15.21 16.27
CA VAL A 62 -0.35 15.11 16.87
C VAL A 62 0.75 15.12 15.81
N PHE A 63 0.59 14.37 14.71
CA PHE A 63 1.64 14.18 13.72
C PHE A 63 1.40 14.93 12.40
N GLY A 64 0.15 15.34 12.12
CA GLY A 64 -0.24 15.87 10.81
C GLY A 64 -0.61 14.77 9.80
N HIS A 65 -1.16 15.18 8.65
CA HIS A 65 -1.52 14.26 7.57
C HIS A 65 -0.27 13.84 6.76
N ARG A 66 -0.17 12.55 6.40
CA ARG A 66 0.94 11.96 5.60
C ARG A 66 2.33 12.10 6.22
N THR A 67 2.40 12.01 7.54
CA THR A 67 3.64 12.07 8.32
C THR A 67 3.96 10.70 8.91
N PHE A 68 3.62 10.44 10.17
CA PHE A 68 3.98 9.22 10.88
C PHE A 68 3.54 7.96 10.14
N THR A 69 2.26 7.81 9.79
CA THR A 69 1.75 6.60 9.13
C THR A 69 2.26 6.40 7.69
N HIS A 70 2.90 7.43 7.12
CA HIS A 70 3.46 7.41 5.76
C HIS A 70 5.00 7.43 5.78
N SER A 71 5.58 6.91 6.85
CA SER A 71 7.02 6.89 7.07
C SER A 71 7.60 5.48 7.06
N LEU A 72 8.90 5.39 6.76
CA LEU A 72 9.65 4.14 6.91
C LEU A 72 9.65 3.65 8.35
N LEU A 73 9.67 4.57 9.33
CA LEU A 73 9.59 4.22 10.75
C LEU A 73 8.30 3.45 11.06
N PHE A 74 7.15 3.91 10.58
CA PHE A 74 5.88 3.22 10.80
C PHE A 74 5.86 1.86 10.10
N LEU A 75 6.40 1.76 8.88
CA LEU A 75 6.53 0.47 8.19
C LEU A 75 7.41 -0.51 8.99
N LEU A 76 8.53 -0.05 9.56
CA LEU A 76 9.40 -0.87 10.40
C LEU A 76 8.73 -1.31 11.70
N ILE A 77 7.95 -0.45 12.36
CA ILE A 77 7.18 -0.84 13.55
C ILE A 77 6.19 -1.95 13.20
N ILE A 78 5.44 -1.79 12.10
CA ILE A 78 4.50 -2.83 11.68
C ILE A 78 5.23 -4.09 11.21
N TYR A 79 6.43 -3.97 10.61
CA TYR A 79 7.28 -5.12 10.28
C TYR A 79 7.55 -5.97 11.52
N PHE A 80 8.12 -5.38 12.58
CA PHE A 80 8.42 -6.12 13.80
C PHE A 80 7.16 -6.73 14.43
N LEU A 81 6.08 -5.95 14.54
CA LEU A 81 4.82 -6.46 15.10
C LEU A 81 4.24 -7.62 14.28
N ALA A 82 4.19 -7.49 12.96
CA ALA A 82 3.66 -8.51 12.07
C ALA A 82 4.50 -9.79 12.13
N THR A 83 5.83 -9.69 12.02
CA THR A 83 6.71 -10.86 12.04
C THR A 83 6.80 -11.53 13.41
N THR A 84 6.55 -10.81 14.51
CA THR A 84 6.57 -11.38 15.86
C THR A 84 5.24 -12.05 16.24
N TYR A 85 4.10 -11.47 15.86
CA TYR A 85 2.79 -11.91 16.36
C TYR A 85 1.92 -12.61 15.32
N ILE A 86 2.25 -12.56 14.03
CA ILE A 86 1.50 -13.22 12.96
C ILE A 86 2.31 -14.42 12.45
N PRO A 87 1.94 -15.66 12.82
CA PRO A 87 2.70 -16.86 12.45
C PRO A 87 2.54 -17.27 10.97
N ASN A 88 1.60 -16.66 10.24
CA ASN A 88 1.40 -16.92 8.81
C ASN A 88 2.19 -15.89 7.99
N ASP A 89 3.24 -16.36 7.32
CA ASP A 89 4.12 -15.50 6.49
C ASP A 89 3.38 -14.84 5.32
N SER A 90 2.44 -15.55 4.69
CA SER A 90 1.64 -14.99 3.59
C SER A 90 0.77 -13.82 4.07
N LEU A 91 0.28 -13.89 5.30
CA LEU A 91 -0.50 -12.81 5.92
C LEU A 91 0.41 -11.64 6.35
N SER A 92 1.50 -11.93 7.05
CA SER A 92 2.41 -10.89 7.58
C SER A 92 3.11 -10.13 6.46
N ILE A 93 3.70 -10.84 5.49
CA ILE A 93 4.37 -10.24 4.32
C ILE A 93 3.34 -9.54 3.44
N GLY A 94 2.12 -10.08 3.34
CA GLY A 94 1.08 -9.49 2.51
C GLY A 94 0.68 -8.11 3.02
N LEU A 95 0.49 -7.97 4.33
CA LEU A 95 0.24 -6.68 4.98
C LEU A 95 1.37 -5.69 4.69
N LEU A 96 2.63 -6.13 4.83
CA LEU A 96 3.80 -5.27 4.65
C LEU A 96 3.99 -4.83 3.20
N VAL A 97 3.81 -5.73 2.23
CA VAL A 97 3.86 -5.44 0.80
C VAL A 97 2.74 -4.46 0.42
N GLY A 98 1.53 -4.67 0.95
CA GLY A 98 0.42 -3.73 0.81
C GLY A 98 0.78 -2.33 1.30
N MET A 99 1.29 -2.22 2.53
CA MET A 99 1.72 -0.94 3.11
C MET A 99 2.85 -0.28 2.31
N ALA A 100 3.86 -1.05 1.89
CA ALA A 100 4.95 -0.54 1.08
C ALA A 100 4.45 0.00 -0.27
N SER A 101 3.54 -0.72 -0.93
CA SER A 101 2.90 -0.27 -2.17
C SER A 101 2.17 1.07 -1.98
N HIS A 102 1.48 1.25 -0.85
CA HIS A 102 0.82 2.52 -0.51
C HIS A 102 1.82 3.68 -0.45
N LEU A 103 2.94 3.48 0.26
CA LEU A 103 3.99 4.51 0.39
C LEU A 103 4.56 4.89 -0.97
N ILE A 104 4.84 3.91 -1.83
CA ILE A 104 5.36 4.15 -3.19
C ILE A 104 4.33 4.95 -4.02
N LEU A 105 3.07 4.53 -4.01
CA LEU A 105 2.00 5.21 -4.73
C LEU A 105 1.81 6.66 -4.25
N ASP A 106 1.90 6.91 -2.94
CA ASP A 106 1.77 8.26 -2.40
C ASP A 106 3.03 9.12 -2.59
N ALA A 107 4.23 8.53 -2.62
CA ALA A 107 5.44 9.21 -3.07
C ALA A 107 5.33 9.62 -4.56
N GLY A 108 4.56 8.89 -5.36
CA GLY A 108 4.20 9.21 -6.75
C GLY A 108 3.09 10.26 -6.90
N THR A 109 2.67 10.95 -5.83
CA THR A 109 1.69 12.03 -5.92
C THR A 109 2.34 13.41 -5.84
N VAL A 110 1.63 14.45 -6.31
CA VAL A 110 2.09 15.86 -6.21
C VAL A 110 2.56 16.23 -4.80
N ASN A 111 1.87 15.70 -3.77
CA ASN A 111 2.13 16.01 -2.38
C ASN A 111 3.31 15.25 -1.76
N GLY A 112 3.69 14.10 -2.34
CA GLY A 112 4.68 13.18 -1.78
C GLY A 112 4.33 12.68 -0.37
N ILE A 113 5.35 12.17 0.34
CA ILE A 113 5.26 11.68 1.72
C ILE A 113 6.46 12.12 2.56
N LYS A 114 6.32 12.19 3.89
CA LYS A 114 7.47 12.35 4.80
C LYS A 114 8.09 10.99 5.13
N PHE A 115 8.70 10.36 4.12
CA PHE A 115 9.24 9.00 4.21
C PHE A 115 10.25 8.83 5.36
N LEU A 116 11.08 9.85 5.62
CA LEU A 116 12.13 9.85 6.64
C LEU A 116 11.71 10.47 7.99
N PHE A 117 10.40 10.54 8.29
CA PHE A 117 9.92 10.99 9.60
C PHE A 117 10.69 10.26 10.74
N PRO A 118 11.16 10.95 11.80
CA PRO A 118 10.79 12.32 12.22
C PRO A 118 11.48 13.46 11.46
N ALA A 119 12.47 13.18 10.60
CA ALA A 119 13.02 14.21 9.74
C ALA A 119 11.91 14.73 8.80
N SER A 120 11.78 16.05 8.69
CA SER A 120 10.72 16.68 7.88
C SER A 120 11.03 16.69 6.37
N ILE A 121 11.87 15.75 5.91
CA ILE A 121 12.25 15.62 4.50
C ILE A 121 11.10 14.96 3.74
N LYS A 122 10.59 15.69 2.74
CA LYS A 122 9.56 15.19 1.84
C LYS A 122 10.21 14.43 0.68
N VAL A 123 9.79 13.19 0.49
CA VAL A 123 10.21 12.34 -0.63
C VAL A 123 9.09 12.28 -1.66
N ARG A 124 9.46 12.44 -2.93
CA ARG A 124 8.56 12.37 -4.08
C ARG A 124 9.29 11.71 -5.26
N LEU A 125 8.57 10.92 -6.04
CA LEU A 125 9.10 10.34 -7.27
C LEU A 125 9.31 11.40 -8.36
N PRO A 126 10.25 11.18 -9.31
CA PRO A 126 10.51 12.13 -10.40
C PRO A 126 9.28 12.33 -11.30
N PHE A 127 8.50 11.27 -11.51
CA PHE A 127 7.19 11.33 -12.16
C PHE A 127 6.09 11.24 -11.11
N TYR A 128 5.15 12.19 -11.16
CA TYR A 128 4.07 12.28 -10.18
C TYR A 128 2.72 12.56 -10.82
N VAL A 129 1.66 12.09 -10.17
CA VAL A 129 0.27 12.28 -10.62
C VAL A 129 -0.55 13.07 -9.61
N LYS A 130 -1.56 13.78 -10.10
CA LYS A 130 -2.56 14.43 -9.24
C LYS A 130 -3.60 13.41 -8.81
N THR A 131 -3.92 13.36 -7.51
CA THR A 131 -4.97 12.48 -6.98
C THR A 131 -6.31 12.77 -7.68
N GLY A 132 -7.00 11.73 -8.12
CA GLY A 132 -8.27 11.80 -8.84
C GLY A 132 -8.17 12.25 -10.30
N SER A 133 -6.95 12.45 -10.84
CA SER A 133 -6.76 12.81 -12.24
C SER A 133 -6.81 11.61 -13.18
N THR A 134 -6.87 11.87 -14.48
CA THR A 134 -6.70 10.85 -15.54
C THR A 134 -5.40 10.07 -15.38
N GLY A 135 -4.32 10.72 -14.93
CA GLY A 135 -3.05 10.03 -14.65
C GLY A 135 -3.16 8.96 -13.58
N GLU A 136 -4.01 9.17 -12.55
CA GLU A 136 -4.27 8.12 -11.56
C GLU A 136 -5.07 6.95 -12.17
N GLN A 137 -5.99 7.21 -13.10
CA GLN A 137 -6.73 6.15 -13.80
C GLN A 137 -5.80 5.30 -14.68
N VAL A 138 -4.80 5.91 -15.31
CA VAL A 138 -3.77 5.17 -16.06
C VAL A 138 -2.95 4.27 -15.13
N VAL A 139 -2.55 4.78 -13.96
CA VAL A 139 -1.85 3.95 -12.94
C VAL A 139 -2.74 2.80 -12.48
N LEU A 140 -4.02 3.06 -12.19
CA LEU A 140 -4.98 2.02 -11.81
C LEU A 140 -5.13 0.94 -12.89
N ALA A 141 -5.24 1.35 -14.16
CA ALA A 141 -5.32 0.43 -15.29
C ALA A 141 -4.06 -0.42 -15.42
N ALA A 142 -2.87 0.19 -15.31
CA ALA A 142 -1.60 -0.54 -15.33
C ALA A 142 -1.49 -1.57 -14.19
N LEU A 143 -1.86 -1.18 -12.96
CA LEU A 143 -1.89 -2.10 -11.81
C LEU A 143 -2.87 -3.26 -12.02
N THR A 144 -3.99 -2.99 -12.70
CA THR A 144 -4.98 -4.03 -13.06
C THR A 144 -4.39 -5.01 -14.06
N VAL A 145 -3.72 -4.53 -15.11
CA VAL A 145 -3.03 -5.39 -16.09
C VAL A 145 -1.97 -6.26 -15.40
N VAL A 146 -1.16 -5.67 -14.51
CA VAL A 146 -0.15 -6.40 -13.73
C VAL A 146 -0.81 -7.48 -12.85
N THR A 147 -1.93 -7.16 -12.22
CA THR A 147 -2.68 -8.13 -11.41
C THR A 147 -3.19 -9.29 -12.27
N CYS A 148 -3.82 -9.00 -13.40
CA CYS A 148 -4.30 -10.01 -14.34
C CYS A 148 -3.17 -10.90 -14.85
N TYR A 149 -2.02 -10.30 -15.16
CA TYR A 149 -0.82 -11.01 -15.57
C TYR A 149 -0.38 -12.03 -14.50
N TYR A 150 -0.14 -11.60 -13.27
CA TYR A 150 0.34 -12.50 -12.22
C TYR A 150 -0.70 -13.57 -11.86
N ILE A 151 -1.99 -13.23 -11.83
CA ILE A 151 -3.06 -14.22 -11.65
C ILE A 151 -3.02 -15.28 -12.75
N ALA A 152 -2.90 -14.88 -14.02
CA ALA A 152 -2.84 -15.81 -15.13
C ALA A 152 -1.63 -16.74 -15.02
N VAL A 153 -0.45 -16.21 -14.71
CA VAL A 153 0.76 -17.01 -14.53
C VAL A 153 0.64 -17.96 -13.34
N ILE A 154 0.10 -17.51 -12.20
CA ILE A 154 -0.16 -18.36 -11.01
C ILE A 154 -1.14 -19.49 -11.34
N CYS A 155 -2.14 -19.24 -12.19
CA CYS A 155 -3.07 -20.27 -12.67
C CYS A 155 -2.49 -21.19 -13.75
N GLY A 156 -1.20 -21.04 -14.11
CA GLY A 156 -0.54 -21.87 -15.13
C GLY A 156 -0.93 -21.51 -16.57
N ILE A 157 -1.55 -20.33 -16.79
CA ILE A 157 -1.86 -19.86 -18.14
C ILE A 157 -0.57 -19.42 -18.81
N SER A 158 -0.23 -20.07 -19.91
CA SER A 158 0.91 -19.69 -20.74
C SER A 158 0.59 -18.40 -21.46
N ILE A 159 1.28 -17.32 -21.11
CA ILE A 159 1.20 -16.05 -21.83
C ILE A 159 2.31 -16.07 -22.88
N PRO A 160 1.99 -16.12 -24.18
CA PRO A 160 3.00 -16.11 -25.22
C PRO A 160 3.74 -14.77 -25.17
N PHE A 161 5.05 -14.82 -24.91
CA PHE A 161 5.99 -13.73 -25.15
C PHE A 161 7.02 -14.20 -26.16
#